data_AF-A0A0P6XHP7-F1
#
_entry.id   AF-A0A0P6XHP7-F1
#
_cell.length_a   1.000
_cell.length_b   1.000
_cell.length_c   1.000
_cell.angle_alpha   90.00
_cell.angle_beta   90.00
_cell.angle_gamma   90.00
#
_symmetry.space_group_name_H-M   'P 1'
#
loop_
_entity.id
_entity.type
_entity.pdbx_description
1 polymer ?
#
loop_
_entity_poly.entity_id
_entity_poly.type
_entity_poly.pdbx_seq_one_letter_code
_entity_poly.pdbx_strand_id
1 'polypeptide(L)'
;MSDCIWFRFLWVPTHVGGNRNPPIEGAYSEVRWYDMLSDPNHITHGIRWSAITYNSDSHEGIAKGDFLAEIPILEELLNPGKHLIFFAGPTIIAVGTIIPSAGLGEEALCIKE
;
A
#
# COMPACT_ATOMS: atom_id res chain seq x y z
N MET A 1 2.76 8.32 16.64
CA MET A 1 2.95 6.99 16.03
C MET A 1 2.48 7.09 14.59
N SER A 2 3.25 6.56 13.65
CA SER A 2 2.78 6.40 12.27
C SER A 2 1.97 5.11 12.20
N ASP A 3 0.71 5.20 11.79
CA ASP A 3 -0.06 4.02 11.46
C ASP A 3 0.65 3.25 10.33
N CYS A 4 0.53 1.93 10.31
CA CYS A 4 1.02 1.11 9.21
C CYS A 4 0.03 0.03 8.83
N ILE A 5 0.20 -0.50 7.62
CA ILE A 5 -0.58 -1.61 7.07
C ILE A 5 0.32 -2.62 6.39
N TRP A 6 -0.06 -3.89 6.47
CA TRP A 6 0.45 -4.92 5.60
C TRP A 6 -0.53 -5.14 4.46
N PHE A 7 -0.02 -5.35 3.26
CA PHE A 7 -0.86 -5.59 2.10
C PHE A 7 -0.20 -6.56 1.12
N ARG A 8 -1.05 -7.37 0.47
CA ARG A 8 -0.71 -8.05 -0.77
C ARG A 8 -0.89 -7.09 -1.91
N PHE A 9 -0.02 -7.13 -2.90
CA PHE A 9 -0.12 -6.27 -4.07
C PHE A 9 0.17 -7.01 -5.37
N LEU A 10 -0.40 -6.49 -6.44
CA LEU A 10 -0.01 -6.74 -7.82
C LEU A 10 0.63 -5.45 -8.35
N TRP A 11 1.88 -5.56 -8.78
CA TRP A 11 2.60 -4.47 -9.43
C TRP A 11 2.10 -4.30 -10.85
N VAL A 12 1.74 -3.08 -11.24
CA VAL A 12 1.20 -2.83 -12.58
C VAL A 12 2.35 -2.81 -13.59
N PRO A 13 2.37 -3.71 -14.59
CA PRO A 13 3.44 -3.73 -15.58
C PRO A 13 3.43 -2.49 -16.49
N THR A 14 4.59 -2.11 -17.00
CA THR A 14 4.75 -0.93 -17.86
C THR A 14 3.93 -1.00 -19.15
N HIS A 15 3.76 -2.20 -19.72
CA HIS A 15 3.05 -2.38 -20.99
C HIS A 15 1.53 -2.11 -20.89
N VAL A 16 0.99 -2.02 -19.67
CA VAL A 16 -0.39 -1.58 -19.39
C VAL A 16 -0.44 -0.21 -18.69
N GLY A 17 0.65 0.56 -18.74
CA GLY A 17 0.71 1.91 -18.21
C GLY A 17 1.20 2.05 -16.77
N GLY A 18 1.77 0.98 -16.18
CA GLY A 18 2.37 1.03 -14.85
C GLY A 18 3.83 1.50 -14.83
N ASN A 19 4.56 1.17 -13.76
CA ASN A 19 5.95 1.58 -13.59
C ASN A 19 6.93 0.57 -14.21
N ARG A 20 8.06 1.05 -14.73
CA ARG A 20 9.15 0.21 -15.27
C ARG A 20 10.02 -0.41 -14.18
N ASN A 21 10.19 0.30 -13.09
CA ASN A 21 11.03 -0.17 -12.01
C ASN A 21 10.20 -1.09 -11.09
N PRO A 22 10.80 -2.15 -10.53
CA PRO A 22 10.14 -2.97 -9.53
C PRO A 22 9.83 -2.14 -8.26
N PRO A 23 8.98 -2.64 -7.35
CA PRO A 23 8.83 -2.04 -6.04
C PRO A 23 10.17 -2.07 -5.29
N ILE A 24 10.53 -0.95 -4.64
CA ILE A 24 11.82 -0.79 -3.94
C ILE A 24 11.53 -0.42 -2.48
N GLU A 25 12.24 -1.05 -1.55
CA GLU A 25 12.15 -0.71 -0.13
C GLU A 25 12.62 0.74 0.13
N GLY A 26 11.90 1.44 0.99
CA GLY A 26 12.07 2.87 1.27
C GLY A 26 11.37 3.80 0.27
N ALA A 27 10.83 3.28 -0.85
CA ALA A 27 10.14 4.08 -1.86
C ALA A 27 8.86 4.73 -1.29
N TYR A 28 8.54 5.89 -1.85
CA TYR A 28 7.32 6.64 -1.55
C TYR A 28 6.27 6.40 -2.63
N SER A 29 5.03 6.23 -2.20
CA SER A 29 3.88 6.31 -3.07
C SER A 29 2.72 7.02 -2.38
N GLU A 30 1.77 7.43 -3.20
CA GLU A 30 0.45 7.82 -2.77
C GLU A 30 -0.45 6.59 -2.70
N VAL A 31 -1.35 6.51 -1.72
CA VAL A 31 -2.32 5.41 -1.60
C VAL A 31 -3.74 5.95 -1.43
N ARG A 32 -4.69 5.24 -2.05
CA ARG A 32 -6.13 5.48 -1.93
C ARG A 32 -6.85 4.16 -1.73
N TRP A 33 -8.00 4.24 -1.06
CA TRP A 33 -8.92 3.12 -0.96
C TRP A 33 -9.81 3.06 -2.21
N TYR A 34 -10.07 1.85 -2.70
CA TYR A 34 -10.87 1.65 -3.90
C TYR A 34 -12.34 2.08 -3.72
N ASP A 35 -12.94 1.75 -2.57
CA ASP A 35 -14.34 2.07 -2.19
C ASP A 35 -14.66 3.58 -2.21
N MET A 36 -13.61 4.37 -2.38
CA MET A 36 -13.49 5.78 -2.09
C MET A 36 -13.16 6.57 -3.38
N LEU A 37 -12.98 5.89 -4.52
CA LEU A 37 -12.70 6.53 -5.80
C LEU A 37 -13.81 7.45 -6.32
N SER A 38 -15.06 7.23 -5.92
CA SER A 38 -16.20 8.06 -6.33
C SER A 38 -16.40 9.31 -5.50
N ASP A 39 -15.67 9.47 -4.38
CA ASP A 39 -15.79 10.68 -3.54
C ASP A 39 -14.88 11.79 -4.09
N PRO A 40 -15.41 12.95 -4.49
CA PRO A 40 -14.60 14.09 -4.91
C PRO A 40 -13.75 14.68 -3.78
N ASN A 41 -14.04 14.38 -2.51
CA ASN A 41 -13.26 14.85 -1.36
C ASN A 41 -12.16 13.87 -0.96
N HIS A 42 -11.86 12.85 -1.77
CA HIS A 42 -10.98 11.79 -1.32
C HIS A 42 -9.54 12.23 -1.11
N ILE A 43 -9.11 12.11 0.15
CA ILE A 43 -7.74 12.37 0.55
C ILE A 43 -6.86 11.22 0.10
N THR A 44 -5.70 11.58 -0.45
CA THR A 44 -4.62 10.65 -0.76
C THR A 44 -3.65 10.64 0.42
N HIS A 45 -3.22 9.47 0.85
CA HIS A 45 -2.25 9.36 1.93
C HIS A 45 -0.87 9.01 1.37
N GLY A 46 0.16 9.66 1.90
CA GLY A 46 1.53 9.28 1.63
C GLY A 46 1.89 8.00 2.38
N ILE A 47 2.50 7.03 1.69
CA ILE A 47 2.94 5.77 2.29
C ILE A 47 4.37 5.44 1.85
N ARG A 48 5.21 5.03 2.80
CA ARG A 48 6.54 4.50 2.55
C ARG A 48 6.52 2.99 2.63
N TRP A 49 7.10 2.33 1.64
CA TRP A 49 7.21 0.87 1.60
C TRP A 49 8.42 0.44 2.43
N SER A 50 8.26 -0.29 3.53
CA SER A 50 9.36 -0.56 4.49
C SER A 50 9.77 -2.03 4.63
N ALA A 51 9.01 -2.95 4.08
CA ALA A 51 9.41 -4.35 3.92
C ALA A 51 8.71 -4.89 2.67
N ILE A 52 9.44 -5.49 1.72
CA ILE A 52 8.86 -5.94 0.44
C ILE A 52 9.34 -7.34 0.10
N THR A 53 8.40 -8.23 -0.20
CA THR A 53 8.64 -9.47 -0.96
C THR A 53 7.94 -9.36 -2.30
N TYR A 54 8.66 -9.57 -3.40
CA TYR A 54 8.14 -9.39 -4.75
C TYR A 54 8.59 -10.51 -5.68
N ASN A 55 7.64 -11.10 -6.40
CA ASN A 55 7.88 -12.07 -7.47
C ASN A 55 7.76 -11.36 -8.83
N SER A 56 8.87 -11.28 -9.56
CA SER A 56 8.92 -10.62 -10.87
C SER A 56 8.14 -11.33 -11.97
N ASP A 57 7.91 -12.64 -11.84
CA ASP A 57 7.26 -13.44 -12.89
C ASP A 57 5.74 -13.28 -12.84
N SER A 58 5.16 -13.23 -11.63
CA SER A 58 3.73 -12.99 -11.43
C SER A 58 3.37 -11.52 -11.22
N HIS A 59 4.37 -10.66 -10.99
CA HIS A 59 4.21 -9.29 -10.52
C HIS A 59 3.51 -9.15 -9.16
N GLU A 60 3.41 -10.23 -8.38
CA GLU A 60 2.77 -10.22 -7.07
C GLU A 60 3.77 -10.00 -5.93
N GLY A 61 3.30 -9.46 -4.82
CA GLY A 61 4.12 -9.30 -3.63
C GLY A 61 3.34 -9.05 -2.35
N ILE A 62 4.09 -8.97 -1.25
CA ILE A 62 3.62 -8.55 0.06
C ILE A 62 4.50 -7.39 0.50
N ALA A 63 3.90 -6.33 1.02
CA ALA A 63 4.65 -5.24 1.61
C ALA A 63 4.05 -4.70 2.90
N LYS A 64 4.92 -4.09 3.70
CA LYS A 64 4.55 -3.19 4.79
C LYS A 64 4.61 -1.75 4.28
N GLY A 65 3.57 -0.98 4.57
CA GLY A 65 3.50 0.43 4.27
C GLY A 65 3.32 1.26 5.54
N ASP A 66 4.22 2.20 5.78
CA ASP A 66 4.17 3.14 6.89
C ASP A 66 3.61 4.49 6.40
N PHE A 67 2.55 4.99 7.04
CA PHE A 67 1.95 6.26 6.65
C PHE A 67 2.82 7.44 7.06
N LEU A 68 2.96 8.41 6.15
CA LEU A 68 3.61 9.68 6.42
C LEU A 68 2.59 10.58 7.11
N ALA A 69 2.89 11.01 8.35
CA ALA A 69 1.93 11.51 9.34
C ALA A 69 1.38 12.92 9.06
N GLU A 70 0.65 13.10 7.96
CA GLU A 70 0.07 14.40 7.60
C GLU A 70 -1.45 14.47 7.79
N ILE A 71 -2.16 13.35 7.65
CA ILE A 71 -3.62 13.33 7.70
C ILE A 71 -4.12 12.09 8.45
N PRO A 72 -5.01 12.24 9.45
CA PRO A 72 -5.62 11.11 10.16
C PRO A 72 -6.31 10.16 9.19
N ILE A 73 -6.13 8.86 9.42
CA ILE A 73 -6.78 7.81 8.64
C ILE A 73 -7.91 7.23 9.48
N LEU A 74 -9.09 7.09 8.90
CA LEU A 74 -10.21 6.45 9.58
C LEU A 74 -9.87 4.98 9.82
N GLU A 75 -10.02 4.50 11.06
CA GLU A 75 -9.63 3.13 11.44
C GLU A 75 -10.34 2.06 10.59
N GLU A 76 -11.56 2.33 10.14
CA GLU A 76 -12.34 1.43 9.28
C GLU A 76 -11.68 1.12 7.92
N LEU A 77 -10.80 2.03 7.46
CA LEU A 77 -10.03 1.88 6.23
C LEU A 77 -8.81 0.98 6.43
N LEU A 78 -8.32 0.85 7.66
CA LEU A 78 -7.18 0.00 7.99
C LEU A 78 -7.56 -1.48 8.13
N ASN A 79 -8.84 -1.82 7.95
CA ASN A 79 -9.33 -3.19 8.10
C ASN A 79 -8.81 -4.14 7.01
N PRO A 80 -8.47 -5.40 7.36
CA PRO A 80 -8.15 -6.43 6.38
C PRO A 80 -9.26 -6.62 5.34
N GLY A 81 -8.87 -6.92 4.11
CA GLY A 81 -9.76 -7.07 2.97
C GLY A 81 -10.04 -5.77 2.22
N LYS A 82 -9.69 -4.60 2.77
CA LYS A 82 -9.82 -3.32 2.06
C LYS A 82 -8.87 -3.25 0.85
N HIS A 83 -9.40 -2.77 -0.26
CA HIS A 83 -8.68 -2.64 -1.52
C HIS A 83 -7.98 -1.28 -1.62
N LEU A 84 -6.74 -1.31 -2.08
CA LEU A 84 -5.86 -0.16 -2.20
C LEU A 84 -5.42 0.04 -3.65
N ILE A 85 -5.25 1.29 -4.03
CA ILE A 85 -4.59 1.68 -5.27
C ILE A 85 -3.41 2.58 -4.90
N PHE A 86 -2.25 2.25 -5.44
CA PHE A 86 -1.01 2.98 -5.21
C PHE A 86 -0.62 3.78 -6.45
N PHE A 87 -0.17 5.01 -6.23
CA PHE A 87 0.16 5.97 -7.27
C PHE A 87 1.60 6.50 -7.13
N ALA A 88 2.23 6.75 -8.27
CA ALA A 88 3.42 7.59 -8.39
C ALA A 88 3.07 8.75 -9.33
N GLY A 89 2.69 9.89 -8.73
CA GLY A 89 2.07 10.99 -9.47
C GLY A 89 0.79 10.51 -10.18
N PRO A 90 0.61 10.74 -11.49
CA PRO A 90 -0.61 10.35 -12.20
C PRO A 90 -0.69 8.84 -12.53
N THR A 91 0.35 8.06 -12.20
CA THR A 91 0.49 6.66 -12.65
C THR A 91 0.07 5.70 -11.55
N ILE A 92 -0.82 4.76 -11.85
CA ILE A 92 -1.09 3.63 -10.95
C ILE A 92 0.10 2.66 -11.02
N ILE A 93 0.75 2.41 -9.89
CA ILE A 93 1.94 1.56 -9.83
C ILE A 93 1.64 0.18 -9.24
N ALA A 94 0.62 0.07 -8.39
CA ALA A 94 0.19 -1.19 -7.81
C ALA A 94 -1.28 -1.12 -7.41
N VAL A 95 -1.92 -2.28 -7.33
CA VAL A 95 -3.20 -2.48 -6.64
C VAL A 95 -2.99 -3.52 -5.56
N GLY A 96 -3.72 -3.41 -4.46
CA GLY A 96 -3.51 -4.31 -3.35
C GLY A 96 -4.72 -4.50 -2.44
N THR A 97 -4.52 -5.37 -1.45
CA THR A 97 -5.51 -5.67 -0.41
C THR A 97 -4.81 -5.71 0.93
N ILE A 98 -5.36 -5.03 1.92
CA ILE A 98 -4.87 -5.07 3.29
C ILE A 98 -5.00 -6.50 3.82
N ILE A 99 -3.94 -7.01 4.44
CA ILE A 99 -3.89 -8.33 5.06
C ILE A 99 -3.66 -8.19 6.57
N PRO A 100 -4.10 -9.16 7.40
CA PRO A 100 -3.75 -9.19 8.81
C PRO A 100 -2.23 -9.29 8.99
N SER A 101 -1.70 -8.61 10.00
CA SER A 101 -0.31 -8.79 10.44
C SER A 101 -0.08 -10.14 11.13
N ALA A 102 -1.15 -10.72 11.71
CA ALA A 102 -1.10 -12.02 12.37
C ALA A 102 -0.78 -13.14 11.37
N GLY A 103 0.41 -13.73 11.51
CA GLY A 103 0.91 -14.80 10.64
C GLY A 103 2.08 -14.42 9.74
N LEU A 104 2.54 -13.16 9.78
CA LEU A 104 3.72 -12.68 9.03
C LEU A 104 5.03 -12.75 9.85
N GLY A 105 5.01 -13.29 11.08
CA GLY A 105 6.15 -13.35 12.03
C GLY A 105 6.11 -12.26 13.11
N GLU A 106 6.97 -12.33 14.12
CA GLU A 106 6.99 -11.38 15.26
C GLU A 106 7.31 -9.92 14.86
N GLU A 107 7.89 -9.69 13.68
CA GLU A 107 8.22 -8.36 13.14
C GLU A 107 7.01 -7.62 12.49
N ALA A 108 5.85 -8.28 12.42
CA ALA A 108 4.69 -7.79 11.68
C ALA A 108 3.78 -6.82 12.45
N LEU A 109 4.04 -6.58 13.74
CA LEU A 109 3.21 -5.70 14.54
C LEU A 109 3.39 -4.24 14.09
N CYS A 110 2.29 -3.65 13.61
CA CYS A 110 2.11 -2.20 13.63
C CYS A 110 1.90 -1.81 15.09
N ILE A 111 2.99 -1.60 15.83
CA ILE A 111 2.94 -1.38 17.28
C ILE A 111 2.24 -0.03 17.52
N LYS A 112 0.99 -0.09 17.98
CA LYS A 112 0.37 0.96 18.79
C LYS A 112 0.83 0.70 20.23
N GLU A 113 1.74 1.53 20.76
CA GLU A 113 2.00 1.63 22.21
C GLU A 113 1.08 2.68 22.84
#